data_AF-F0YWF3-F1
#
_entry.id   AF-F0YWF3-F1
#
_cell.length_a   1.000
_cell.length_b   1.000
_cell.length_c   1.000
_cell.angle_alpha   90.00
_cell.angle_beta   90.00
_cell.angle_gamma   90.00
#
_symmetry.space_group_name_H-M   'P 1'
#
loop_
_entity.id
_entity.type
_entity.pdbx_description
1 polymer ?
#
loop_
_entity_poly.entity_id
_entity_poly.type
_entity_poly.pdbx_seq_one_letter_code
_entity_poly.pdbx_strand_id
1 'polypeptide(L)' 'MYLVGISVRRVEGVTEALWVTKVSPGTISNLNKKSSEHIEEWRFHPVMQDYPYVYVDGVYLK' A
#
# COMPACT_ATOMS: atom_id res chain seq x y z
N MET A 1 -7.25 5.12 -0.79
CA MET A 1 -8.10 4.67 0.34
C MET A 1 -7.35 3.71 1.25
N TYR A 2 -6.85 2.58 0.75
CA TYR A 2 -6.09 1.61 1.57
C TYR A 2 -4.81 2.21 2.18
N LEU A 3 -4.05 3.01 1.40
CA LEU A 3 -2.86 3.74 1.88
C LEU A 3 -3.12 4.71 3.04
N VAL A 4 -4.37 5.14 3.25
CA VAL A 4 -4.77 6.07 4.33
C VAL A 4 -5.39 5.30 5.51
N GLY A 5 -5.12 3.99 5.60
CA GLY A 5 -5.56 3.14 6.72
C GLY A 5 -7.02 2.66 6.64
N ILE A 6 -7.69 2.80 5.50
CA ILE A 6 -9.06 2.29 5.32
C ILE A 6 -9.00 0.78 5.03
N SER A 7 -9.68 -0.03 5.86
CA SER A 7 -9.71 -1.49 5.69
C SER A 7 -10.35 -1.92 4.35
N VAL A 8 -9.94 -3.07 3.82
CA VAL A 8 -10.42 -3.60 2.53
C VAL A 8 -11.95 -3.71 2.48
N ARG A 9 -12.59 -4.18 3.57
CA ARG A 9 -14.05 -4.27 3.67
C ARG A 9 -14.73 -2.91 3.61
N ARG A 10 -14.12 -1.88 4.21
CA ARG A 10 -14.65 -0.52 4.17
C ARG A 10 -14.44 0.12 2.79
N VAL A 11 -13.36 -0.21 2.09
CA VAL A 11 -13.17 0.18 0.69
C VAL A 11 -14.25 -0.46 -0.18
N GLU A 12 -14.53 -1.76 -0.03
CA GLU A 12 -15.62 -2.45 -0.74
C GLU A 12 -16.99 -1.79 -0.51
N GLY A 13 -17.34 -1.48 0.74
CA GLY A 13 -18.61 -0.80 1.04
C GLY A 13 -18.71 0.60 0.44
N VAL A 14 -17.60 1.35 0.39
CA VAL A 14 -17.56 2.68 -0.24
C VAL A 14 -17.65 2.58 -1.76
N THR A 15 -16.98 1.59 -2.38
CA THR A 15 -17.08 1.40 -3.82
C THR A 15 -18.46 0.92 -4.24
N GLU A 16 -19.13 0.07 -3.46
CA GLU A 16 -20.53 -0.33 -3.69
C GLU A 16 -21.53 0.84 -3.52
N ALA A 17 -21.24 1.77 -2.60
CA ALA A 17 -22.10 2.94 -2.37
C ALA A 17 -21.90 4.05 -3.42
N LEU A 18 -20.67 4.25 -3.93
CA LEU A 18 -20.33 5.31 -4.87
C LEU A 18 -20.34 4.86 -6.34
N TRP A 19 -20.12 3.56 -6.58
CA TRP A 19 -20.19 2.93 -7.89
C TRP A 19 -21.20 1.80 -7.84
N VAL A 20 -22.06 1.69 -8.86
CA VAL A 20 -23.12 0.66 -8.96
C VAL A 20 -22.54 -0.78 -9.02
N THR A 21 -21.23 -0.90 -9.22
CA THR A 21 -20.51 -2.17 -9.29
C THR A 21 -19.72 -2.46 -8.03
N LYS A 22 -20.06 -3.58 -7.38
CA LYS A 22 -19.34 -4.11 -6.23
C LYS A 22 -17.94 -4.56 -6.63
N VAL A 23 -16.91 -3.98 -6.01
CA VAL A 23 -15.52 -4.41 -6.19
C VAL A 23 -15.17 -5.41 -5.10
N SER A 24 -14.97 -6.67 -5.49
CA SER A 24 -14.69 -7.74 -4.51
C SER A 24 -13.38 -7.53 -3.74
N PRO A 25 -13.25 -8.06 -2.52
CA PRO A 25 -11.98 -8.07 -1.77
C PRO A 25 -10.83 -8.73 -2.54
N GLY A 26 -11.12 -9.75 -3.36
CA GLY A 26 -10.13 -10.42 -4.20
C GLY A 26 -9.57 -9.51 -5.30
N THR A 27 -10.42 -8.65 -5.89
CA THR A 27 -10.00 -7.63 -6.85
C THR A 27 -9.08 -6.59 -6.19
N ILE A 28 -9.44 -6.12 -4.99
CA ILE A 28 -8.62 -5.17 -4.22
C ILE A 28 -7.28 -5.80 -3.82
N SER A 29 -7.28 -7.06 -3.39
CA SER A 29 -6.07 -7.82 -3.06
C SER A 29 -5.13 -7.98 -4.26
N ASN A 30 -5.68 -8.31 -5.44
CA ASN A 30 -4.89 -8.38 -6.67
C ASN A 30 -4.33 -7.02 -7.12
N LEU A 31 -5.06 -5.93 -6.91
CA LEU A 31 -4.53 -4.57 -7.13
C LEU A 31 -3.38 -4.24 -6.15
N ASN A 32 -3.51 -4.66 -4.89
CA ASN A 32 -2.43 -4.52 -3.90
C ASN A 32 -1.19 -5.33 -4.29
N LYS A 33 -1.33 -6.54 -4.86
CA LYS A 33 -0.18 -7.33 -5.35
C LYS A 33 0.66 -6.57 -6.38
N LYS A 34 0.02 -5.88 -7.34
CA LYS A 34 0.73 -5.02 -8.30
C LYS A 34 1.49 -3.88 -7.62
N SER A 35 1.00 -3.40 -6.49
CA SER A 35 1.71 -2.39 -5.70
C SER A 35 2.90 -2.99 -4.94
N SER A 36 2.83 -4.27 -4.55
CA SER A 36 3.94 -4.98 -3.90
C SER A 36 5.18 -5.09 -4.80
N GLU A 37 5.00 -5.27 -6.10
CA GLU A 37 6.11 -5.29 -7.07
C GLU A 37 6.90 -3.97 -7.02
N HIS A 38 6.21 -2.82 -7.09
CA HIS A 38 6.82 -1.50 -6.97
C HIS A 38 7.47 -1.24 -5.60
N ILE A 39 6.92 -1.82 -4.52
CA ILE A 39 7.54 -1.72 -3.18
C ILE A 39 8.88 -2.43 -3.17
N GLU A 40 8.96 -3.64 -3.72
CA GLU A 40 10.22 -4.39 -3.76
C GLU A 40 11.27 -3.68 -4.63
N GLU A 41 10.87 -3.15 -5.79
CA GLU A 41 11.76 -2.32 -6.62
C GLU A 41 12.32 -1.10 -5.86
N TRP A 42 11.47 -0.42 -5.09
CA TRP A 42 11.89 0.73 -4.28
C TRP A 42 12.82 0.32 -3.12
N ARG A 43 12.55 -0.82 -2.47
CA ARG A 43 13.36 -1.33 -1.34
C ARG A 43 14.78 -1.70 -1.74
N PHE A 44 14.96 -2.22 -2.95
CA PHE A 44 16.28 -2.61 -3.47
C PHE A 44 16.93 -1.51 -4.33
N HIS A 45 16.35 -0.33 -4.39
CA HIS A 45 16.90 0.76 -5.19
C HIS A 45 18.30 1.16 -4.67
N PRO A 46 19.32 1.22 -5.54
CA PRO A 46 20.68 1.50 -5.11
C PRO A 46 20.80 2.93 -4.59
N VAL A 47 21.58 3.08 -3.52
CA VAL A 47 21.91 4.38 -2.93
C VAL A 47 23.06 4.98 -3.74
N MET A 48 22.77 5.98 -4.57
CA MET A 48 23.71 6.49 -5.58
C MET A 48 24.73 7.52 -5.06
N GLN A 49 24.55 8.04 -3.86
CA GLN A 49 25.37 9.11 -3.30
C GLN A 49 25.80 8.81 -1.86
N ASP A 50 26.88 9.44 -1.43
CA ASP A 50 27.36 9.32 -0.06
C ASP A 50 26.53 10.22 0.87
N TYR A 51 26.05 9.63 1.97
CA TYR A 51 25.27 10.35 2.97
C TYR A 51 26.11 10.49 4.26
N PRO A 52 26.50 11.71 4.66
CA PRO A 52 27.36 11.92 5.84
C PRO A 52 26.63 11.61 7.16
N TYR A 53 25.30 11.61 7.16
CA TYR A 53 24.46 11.31 8.32
C TYR A 53 23.24 10.51 7.89
N VAL A 54 22.82 9.56 8.73
CA VAL A 54 21.62 8.73 8.55
C VAL A 54 20.85 8.70 9.86
N TYR A 55 19.54 8.91 9.79
CA TYR A 55 18.62 8.77 10.93
C TYR A 55 17.84 7.47 10.77
N VAL A 56 17.66 6.76 11.87
CA VAL A 56 16.90 5.50 11.92
C VAL A 56 15.76 5.68 12.91
N ASP A 57 14.56 5.29 12.50
CA ASP A 57 13.35 5.33 13.33
C ASP A 57 12.78 3.91 13.48
N GLY A 58 12.06 3.67 14.57
CA GLY A 58 11.47 2.38 14.92
C GLY A 58 9.99 2.51 15.23
N VAL A 59 9.16 1.74 14.52
CA VAL A 59 7.70 1.69 14.75
C VAL A 59 7.31 0.29 15.20
N TYR A 60 6.56 0.20 16.30
CA TYR A 60 5.95 -1.05 16.78
C TYR A 60 4.50 -1.13 16.30
N LEU A 61 4.17 -2.21 15.58
CA LEU A 61 2.81 -2.56 15.17
C LEU A 61 2.41 -3.84 15.92
N LYS A 62 1.22 -3.82 16.53
CA LYS A 62 0.66 -4.94 17.30
C LYS A 62 -0.12 -5.91 16.41
#